data_AF-A0A258SN20-F1
#
_entry.id   AF-A0A258SN20-F1
#
_cell.length_a   1.000
_cell.length_b   1.000
_cell.length_c   1.000
_cell.angle_alpha   90.00
_cell.angle_beta   90.00
_cell.angle_gamma   90.00
#
_symmetry.space_group_name_H-M   'P 1'
#
loop_
_entity.id
_entity.type
_entity.pdbx_description
1 polymer ?
#
loop_
_entity_poly.entity_id
_entity_poly.type
_entity_poly.pdbx_seq_one_letter_code
_entity_poly.pdbx_strand_id
1 'polypeptide(L)' 'MVDDLWVSVGSTNFDNRSFRLNDEANLNVYDRAFAQRQNAIFDDDLQHAKAYDYARWERRPWTEKLAEHGAALLRSQL' A
#
# COMPACT_ATOMS: atom_id res chain seq x y z
N MET A 1 -10.67 4.19 -0.59
CA MET A 1 -12.13 4.42 -0.65
C MET A 1 -12.41 5.74 0.03
N VAL A 2 -13.38 6.51 -0.46
CA VAL A 2 -13.73 7.83 0.07
C VAL A 2 -15.24 7.90 0.28
N ASP A 3 -15.65 8.28 1.49
CA ASP A 3 -17.03 8.57 1.91
C ASP A 3 -18.09 7.52 1.53
N ASP A 4 -17.70 6.24 1.50
CA ASP A 4 -18.55 5.10 1.11
C ASP A 4 -19.23 5.25 -0.26
N LEU A 5 -18.60 5.99 -1.16
CA LEU A 5 -19.22 6.38 -2.43
C LEU A 5 -18.26 6.27 -3.61
N TRP A 6 -16.98 6.51 -3.38
CA TRP A 6 -15.95 6.43 -4.40
C TRP A 6 -14.90 5.38 -4.03
N VAL A 7 -14.71 4.43 -4.94
CA VAL A 7 -13.62 3.46 -4.91
C VAL A 7 -12.70 3.69 -6.12
N SER A 8 -11.40 3.77 -5.88
CA SER A 8 -10.38 3.65 -6.93
C SER A 8 -9.67 2.33 -6.73
N VAL A 9 -9.64 1.48 -7.76
CA VAL A 9 -8.92 0.21 -7.77
C VAL A 9 -8.00 0.19 -8.99
N GLY A 10 -6.75 -0.20 -8.79
CA GLY A 10 -5.77 -0.33 -9.86
C GLY A 10 -4.45 -0.89 -9.33
N SER A 11 -3.50 -1.11 -10.24
CA SER A 11 -2.17 -1.63 -9.91
C SER A 11 -1.19 -0.56 -9.43
N THR A 12 -1.63 0.69 -9.28
CA THR A 12 -0.79 1.80 -8.85
C THR A 12 -0.33 1.61 -7.42
N ASN A 13 0.96 1.38 -7.25
CA ASN A 13 1.61 1.53 -5.95
C ASN A 13 1.84 3.02 -5.71
N PHE A 14 1.64 3.48 -4.46
CA PHE A 14 1.93 4.86 -4.05
C PHE A 14 3.44 5.09 -3.91
N ASP A 15 4.19 4.97 -4.99
CA ASP A 15 5.61 5.28 -5.05
C ASP A 15 5.97 6.10 -6.30
N ASN A 16 7.04 6.89 -6.20
CA ASN A 16 7.45 7.85 -7.23
C ASN A 16 7.85 7.19 -8.57
N ARG A 17 8.01 5.86 -8.58
CA ARG A 17 8.36 5.05 -9.74
C ARG A 17 7.12 4.62 -10.53
N SER A 18 6.03 4.24 -9.85
CA SER A 18 4.73 3.91 -10.48
C SER A 18 4.14 5.10 -11.23
N PHE A 19 4.27 6.32 -10.68
CA PHE A 19 3.81 7.56 -11.33
C PHE A 19 4.51 7.91 -12.66
N ARG A 20 5.73 7.39 -12.92
CA ARG A 20 6.53 7.81 -14.08
C ARG A 20 6.53 6.82 -15.25
N LEU A 21 6.18 5.54 -15.04
CA LEU A 21 6.56 4.50 -16.01
C LEU A 21 5.59 3.33 -16.26
N ASN A 22 4.35 3.35 -15.78
CA ASN A 22 3.37 2.34 -16.20
C ASN A 22 2.12 2.98 -16.80
N ASP A 23 1.60 2.35 -17.85
CA ASP A 23 0.20 2.46 -18.28
C ASP A 23 -0.71 1.88 -17.18
N GLU A 24 -0.73 2.54 -16.02
CA GLU A 24 -1.54 2.16 -14.87
C GLU A 24 -2.98 2.61 -15.08
N ALA A 25 -3.82 1.67 -15.50
CA ALA A 25 -5.26 1.88 -15.55
C ALA A 25 -5.85 1.81 -14.13
N ASN A 26 -6.15 2.95 -13.54
CA ASN A 26 -6.99 3.04 -12.35
C ASN A 26 -8.46 3.12 -12.75
N LEU A 27 -9.28 2.18 -12.28
CA LEU A 27 -10.72 2.24 -12.44
C LEU A 27 -11.33 2.97 -11.25
N ASN A 28 -11.97 4.11 -11.53
CA ASN A 28 -12.74 4.86 -10.56
C ASN A 28 -14.21 4.45 -10.66
N VAL A 29 -14.75 3.89 -9.57
CA VAL A 29 -16.14 3.48 -9.46
C VAL A 29 -16.86 4.42 -8.48
N TYR A 30 -17.88 5.11 -8.99
CA TYR A 30 -18.77 5.96 -8.19
C TYR A 30 -20.10 5.24 -7.98
N ASP A 31 -20.13 4.33 -7.03
CA ASP A 31 -21.32 3.54 -6.67
C ASP A 31 -21.27 3.17 -5.19
N ARG A 32 -22.33 3.51 -4.46
CA ARG A 32 -22.43 3.29 -3.02
C ARG A 32 -22.45 1.80 -2.66
N ALA A 33 -23.18 0.99 -3.43
CA ALA A 33 -23.28 -0.44 -3.14
C ALA A 33 -21.94 -1.14 -3.37
N PHE A 34 -21.20 -0.75 -4.41
CA PHE A 34 -19.84 -1.20 -4.66
C PHE A 34 -18.89 -0.75 -3.54
N ALA A 35 -18.92 0.52 -3.14
CA ALA A 35 -18.09 1.03 -2.06
C ALA A 35 -18.31 0.27 -0.74
N GLN A 36 -19.56 -0.02 -0.38
CA GLN A 36 -19.86 -0.82 0.82
C GLN A 36 -19.29 -2.23 0.76
N ARG A 37 -19.37 -2.92 -0.40
CA ARG A 37 -18.77 -4.25 -0.57
C ARG A 37 -17.26 -4.20 -0.40
N GLN A 38 -16.62 -3.16 -0.93
CA GLN A 38 -15.17 -3.00 -0.86
C GLN A 38 -14.71 -2.65 0.58
N ASN A 39 -15.47 -1.83 1.31
CA ASN A 39 -15.22 -1.58 2.74
C ASN A 39 -15.32 -2.87 3.56
N ALA A 40 -16.34 -3.70 3.33
CA ALA A 40 -16.50 -4.96 4.07
C ALA A 40 -15.32 -5.92 3.85
N ILE A 41 -14.78 -5.98 2.63
CA ILE A 41 -13.56 -6.75 2.33
C ILE A 41 -12.36 -6.16 3.09
N PHE A 42 -12.18 -4.84 3.04
CA PHE A 42 -11.11 -4.17 3.76
C PHE A 42 -11.18 -4.40 5.28
N ASP A 43 -12.37 -4.35 5.86
CA ASP A 43 -12.58 -4.56 7.29
C ASP A 43 -12.26 -6.00 7.71
N ASP A 44 -12.56 -6.99 6.87
CA ASP A 44 -12.20 -8.40 7.09
C ASP A 44 -10.68 -8.60 7.02
N ASP A 45 -10.02 -7.99 6.04
CA ASP A 45 -8.56 -7.99 5.92
C ASP A 45 -7.89 -7.32 7.13
N LEU A 46 -8.48 -6.22 7.62
CA LEU A 46 -7.98 -5.49 8.78
C LEU A 46 -7.98 -6.33 10.06
N GLN A 47 -8.92 -7.27 10.22
CA GLN A 47 -8.95 -8.18 11.38
C GLN A 47 -7.70 -9.08 11.44
N HIS A 48 -7.08 -9.36 10.31
CA HIS A 48 -5.87 -10.17 10.20
C HIS A 48 -4.59 -9.32 10.21
N ALA A 49 -4.71 -8.00 10.09
CA ALA A 49 -3.59 -7.09 10.06
C ALA A 49 -3.01 -6.85 11.46
N LYS A 50 -1.68 -6.65 11.53
CA LYS A 50 -1.02 -6.23 12.76
C LYS A 50 -0.77 -4.73 12.68
N ALA A 51 -1.28 -3.99 13.66
CA ALA A 51 -0.96 -2.58 13.81
C ALA A 51 0.56 -2.37 13.83
N TYR A 52 1.00 -1.40 13.03
CA TYR A 52 2.41 -1.08 12.86
C TYR A 52 2.59 0.40 13.19
N ASP A 53 3.38 0.68 14.23
CA ASP A 53 3.64 2.01 14.72
C ASP A 53 5.13 2.38 14.58
N TYR A 54 5.43 3.66 14.74
CA TYR A 54 6.78 4.19 14.61
C TYR A 54 7.75 3.58 15.64
N ALA A 55 7.31 3.42 16.89
CA ALA A 55 8.16 2.89 17.95
C ALA A 55 8.54 1.41 17.71
N ARG A 56 7.65 0.63 17.07
CA ARG A 56 7.89 -0.74 16.64
C ARG A 56 8.87 -0.77 15.47
N TRP A 57 8.74 0.15 14.52
CA TRP A 57 9.67 0.30 13.41
C TRP A 57 11.10 0.63 13.88
N GLU A 58 11.26 1.52 14.86
CA GLU A 58 12.57 1.84 15.43
C GLU A 58 13.22 0.64 16.14
N ARG A 59 12.40 -0.16 16.83
CA ARG A 59 12.81 -1.36 17.59
C ARG A 59 13.04 -2.59 16.70
N ARG A 60 12.94 -2.48 15.37
CA ARG A 60 13.18 -3.62 14.47
C ARG A 60 14.61 -4.18 14.62
N PRO A 61 14.80 -5.50 14.45
CA PRO A 61 16.10 -6.16 14.57
C PRO A 61 17.20 -5.51 13.72
N TRP A 62 18.44 -5.53 14.22
CA TRP A 62 19.60 -5.00 13.48
C TRP A 62 19.86 -5.74 12.16
N THR A 63 19.45 -7.00 12.06
CA THR A 63 19.54 -7.80 10.82
C THR A 63 18.66 -7.24 9.72
N GLU A 64 17.43 -6.80 10.03
CA GLU A 64 16.54 -6.12 9.09
C GLU A 64 17.14 -4.79 8.63
N LYS A 65 17.71 -4.01 9.55
CA LYS A 65 18.39 -2.74 9.23
C LYS A 65 19.58 -2.96 8.29
N LEU A 66 20.41 -3.97 8.54
CA LEU A 66 21.54 -4.28 7.66
C LEU A 66 21.10 -4.76 6.27
N ALA A 67 20.04 -5.58 6.20
CA ALA A 67 19.47 -6.00 4.93
C ALA A 67 18.93 -4.81 4.12
N GLU A 68 18.23 -3.87 4.77
CA GLU A 68 17.78 -2.61 4.14
C GLU A 68 18.96 -1.80 3.60
N HIS A 69 20.01 -1.59 4.41
CA HIS A 69 21.20 -0.85 3.99
C HIS A 69 21.96 -1.56 2.85
N GLY A 70 22.07 -2.89 2.88
CA GLY A 70 22.67 -3.68 1.80
C GLY A 70 21.88 -3.60 0.51
N ALA A 71 20.55 -3.72 0.57
CA ALA A 71 19.67 -3.56 -0.59
C ALA A 71 19.69 -2.13 -1.15
N ALA A 72 19.84 -1.12 -0.29
CA ALA A 72 19.96 0.28 -0.72
C ALA A 72 21.20 0.54 -1.58
N LEU A 73 22.30 -0.21 -1.37
CA LEU A 73 23.49 -0.14 -2.22
C LEU A 73 23.24 -0.71 -3.63
N LEU A 74 22.36 -1.69 -3.76
CA LEU A 74 21.94 -2.23 -5.06
C LEU A 74 20.92 -1.31 -5.77
N ARG A 75 20.25 -0.43 -5.03
CA ARG A 75 19.25 0.51 -5.56
C ARG A 75 19.85 1.58 -6.47
N SER A 76 21.15 1.89 -6.35
CA SER A 76 21.81 2.85 -7.26
C SER A 76 22.25 2.24 -8.60
N GLN A 77 21.96 0.96 -8.85
CA GLN A 77 22.34 0.25 -10.09
C GLN A 77 21.14 -0.16 -10.97
N LEU A 78 19.93 0.35 -10.68
CA LEU A 78 18.71 0.20 -11.49
C LEU A 78 18.10 1.58 -11.76
#